data_AF-A0A2Z4RTB1-F1
#
_entry.id   AF-A0A2Z4RTB1-F1
#
_cell.length_a   1.000
_cell.length_b   1.000
_cell.length_c   1.000
_cell.angle_alpha   90.00
_cell.angle_beta   90.00
_cell.angle_gamma   90.00
#
_symmetry.space_group_name_H-M   'P 1'
#
loop_
_entity.id
_entity.type
_entity.pdbx_description
1 polymer ?
#
loop_
_entity_poly.entity_id
_entity_poly.type
_entity_poly.pdbx_seq_one_letter_code
_entity_poly.pdbx_strand_id
1 'polypeptide(L)'
;MPTKSLLSALILALCAMASSCSMAAERSATAQSNSASTALIETASRQYGNGQLDQAAATLERALHIQPNNPATLHYLGVLRLQQGDYQQAETLAARSNLRVGRNVALRNRNFQLIQAAQQARASNDPPKAGERLVAVQEGLEEEVKQRREAETSAAVPVTSKTLRETGALTLEPAQPVAIPPTTDTPPVERNMQLAAVQPEPVAIPRGHWPPPGKCRIWFPDRPPGHQPKPRKCKKLMGRVPAGAYLVRG
;
A
#
# COMPACT_ATOMS: atom_id res chain seq x y z
N MET A 1 32.14 2.39 52.01
CA MET A 1 32.05 1.66 50.72
C MET A 1 30.84 2.16 49.92
N PRO A 2 30.97 3.19 49.06
CA PRO A 2 29.85 3.69 48.25
C PRO A 2 30.09 3.56 46.72
N THR A 3 30.79 2.52 46.26
CA THR A 3 31.17 2.39 44.83
C THR A 3 30.21 1.52 44.01
N LYS A 4 29.43 0.64 44.65
CA LYS A 4 28.55 -0.31 43.94
C LYS A 4 27.26 0.31 43.38
N SER A 5 26.73 1.35 44.04
CA SER A 5 25.50 2.03 43.62
C SER A 5 25.72 2.94 42.40
N LEU A 6 26.89 3.59 42.32
CA LEU A 6 27.25 4.46 41.20
C LEU A 6 27.51 3.67 39.91
N LEU A 7 28.10 2.46 39.99
CA LEU A 7 28.31 1.58 38.84
C LEU A 7 26.99 1.08 38.25
N SER A 8 26.00 0.73 39.08
CA SER A 8 24.68 0.28 38.61
C SER A 8 23.89 1.40 37.92
N ALA A 9 23.94 2.63 38.45
CA ALA A 9 23.31 3.79 37.84
C ALA A 9 23.98 4.17 36.49
N LEU A 10 25.30 4.03 36.40
CA LEU A 10 26.04 4.27 35.16
C LEU A 10 25.67 3.25 34.07
N ILE A 11 25.53 1.97 34.43
CA ILE A 11 25.15 0.89 33.50
C ILE A 11 23.71 1.06 32.99
N LEU A 12 22.75 1.42 33.87
CA LEU A 12 21.37 1.70 33.44
C LEU A 12 21.26 2.96 32.57
N ALA A 13 22.03 4.00 32.85
CA ALA A 13 22.10 5.19 31.99
C ALA A 13 22.71 4.87 30.61
N LEU A 14 23.75 4.03 30.55
CA LEU A 14 24.33 3.52 29.31
C LEU A 14 23.32 2.70 28.49
N CYS A 15 22.49 1.85 29.13
CA CYS A 15 21.45 1.07 28.46
C CYS A 15 20.30 1.94 27.89
N ALA A 16 19.89 3.01 28.58
CA ALA A 16 18.87 3.94 28.09
C ALA A 16 19.38 4.75 26.87
N MET A 17 20.65 5.18 26.90
CA MET A 17 21.28 5.89 25.77
C MET A 17 21.47 5.00 24.54
N ALA A 18 21.79 3.70 24.73
CA ALA A 18 21.87 2.75 23.63
C ALA A 18 20.50 2.50 22.97
N SER A 19 19.42 2.43 23.76
CA SER A 19 18.07 2.17 23.24
C SER A 19 17.50 3.32 22.40
N SER A 20 17.79 4.58 22.75
CA SER A 20 17.35 5.74 21.95
C SER A 20 18.15 5.91 20.66
N CYS A 21 19.40 5.47 20.62
CA CYS A 21 20.24 5.53 19.43
C CYS A 21 19.76 4.56 18.33
N SER A 22 19.30 3.36 18.71
CA SER A 22 18.76 2.37 17.77
C SER A 22 17.48 2.84 17.07
N MET A 23 16.54 3.46 17.78
CA MET A 23 15.30 3.95 17.16
C MET A 23 15.52 5.12 16.19
N ALA A 24 16.48 6.00 16.49
CA ALA A 24 16.86 7.08 15.59
C ALA A 24 17.55 6.56 14.32
N ALA A 25 18.42 5.55 14.46
CA ALA A 25 19.09 4.89 13.33
C ALA A 25 18.10 4.14 12.41
N GLU A 26 17.12 3.43 12.97
CA GLU A 26 16.07 2.74 12.19
C GLU A 26 15.15 3.72 11.43
N ARG A 27 14.79 4.85 12.04
CA ARG A 27 14.02 5.91 11.37
C ARG A 27 14.81 6.56 10.23
N SER A 28 16.11 6.78 10.44
CA SER A 28 16.98 7.32 9.39
C SER A 28 17.16 6.32 8.24
N ALA A 29 17.37 5.04 8.54
CA ALA A 29 17.51 3.99 7.53
C ALA A 29 16.22 3.78 6.71
N THR A 30 15.04 3.85 7.35
CA THR A 30 13.75 3.77 6.64
C THR A 30 13.48 5.01 5.80
N ALA A 31 13.79 6.21 6.29
CA ALA A 31 13.71 7.45 5.49
C ALA A 31 14.65 7.41 4.27
N GLN A 32 15.89 6.92 4.44
CA GLN A 32 16.84 6.76 3.35
C GLN A 32 16.39 5.70 2.32
N SER A 33 15.80 4.60 2.79
CA SER A 33 15.19 3.60 1.91
C SER A 33 14.01 4.18 1.11
N ASN A 34 13.18 5.01 1.75
CA ASN A 34 12.06 5.70 1.11
C ASN A 34 12.51 6.68 0.02
N SER A 35 13.54 7.49 0.30
CA SER A 35 14.08 8.42 -0.67
C SER A 35 14.76 7.70 -1.84
N ALA A 36 15.54 6.64 -1.57
CA ALA A 36 16.16 5.81 -2.60
C ALA A 36 15.14 5.11 -3.50
N SER A 37 14.08 4.53 -2.92
CA SER A 37 12.98 3.94 -3.67
C SER A 37 12.27 4.98 -4.53
N THR A 38 12.02 6.18 -4.01
CA THR A 38 11.35 7.26 -4.75
C THR A 38 12.19 7.72 -5.94
N ALA A 39 13.51 7.89 -5.77
CA ALA A 39 14.41 8.27 -6.85
C ALA A 39 14.48 7.22 -7.98
N LEU A 40 14.44 5.94 -7.64
CA LEU A 40 14.37 4.86 -8.64
C LEU A 40 13.04 4.87 -9.39
N ILE A 41 11.93 5.06 -8.69
CA ILE A 41 10.60 5.20 -9.29
C ILE A 41 10.58 6.36 -10.29
N GLU A 42 11.09 7.55 -9.92
CA GLU A 42 11.22 8.70 -10.83
C GLU A 42 12.09 8.42 -12.06
N THR A 43 13.19 7.69 -11.86
CA THR A 43 14.08 7.30 -12.95
C THR A 43 13.37 6.36 -13.92
N ALA A 44 12.61 5.39 -13.41
CA ALA A 44 11.81 4.49 -14.22
C ALA A 44 10.73 5.25 -15.01
N SER A 45 10.13 6.32 -14.46
CA SER A 45 9.22 7.21 -15.21
C SER A 45 9.86 7.76 -16.47
N ARG A 46 11.05 8.34 -16.32
CA ARG A 46 11.75 9.00 -17.44
C ARG A 46 12.12 7.98 -18.50
N GLN A 47 12.62 6.82 -18.07
CA GLN A 47 12.90 5.69 -18.96
C GLN A 47 11.64 5.25 -19.70
N TYR A 48 10.52 5.13 -18.99
CA TYR A 48 9.24 4.76 -19.57
C TYR A 48 8.72 5.78 -20.58
N GLY A 49 8.74 7.07 -20.26
CA GLY A 49 8.37 8.16 -21.17
C GLY A 49 9.27 8.26 -22.41
N ASN A 50 10.52 7.82 -22.30
CA ASN A 50 11.46 7.70 -23.42
C ASN A 50 11.31 6.38 -24.20
N GLY A 51 10.32 5.53 -23.88
CA GLY A 51 10.10 4.24 -24.52
C GLY A 51 11.09 3.13 -24.11
N GLN A 52 11.93 3.37 -23.11
CA GLN A 52 12.95 2.43 -22.62
C GLN A 52 12.34 1.44 -21.61
N LEU A 53 11.41 0.61 -22.07
CA LEU A 53 10.59 -0.26 -21.22
C LEU A 53 11.42 -1.24 -20.37
N ASP A 54 12.42 -1.86 -20.97
CA ASP A 54 13.26 -2.85 -20.27
C ASP A 54 14.15 -2.19 -19.22
N GLN A 55 14.66 -1.00 -19.50
CA GLN A 55 15.44 -0.23 -18.52
C GLN A 55 14.55 0.23 -17.36
N ALA A 56 13.33 0.67 -17.66
CA ALA A 56 12.35 1.04 -16.64
C ALA A 56 12.02 -0.15 -15.73
N ALA A 57 11.84 -1.34 -16.31
CA ALA A 57 11.57 -2.58 -15.57
C ALA A 57 12.73 -2.93 -14.63
N ALA A 58 13.96 -2.94 -15.13
CA ALA A 58 15.15 -3.19 -14.32
C ALA A 58 15.33 -2.16 -13.19
N THR A 59 14.98 -0.90 -13.43
CA THR A 59 15.00 0.14 -12.39
C THR A 59 13.95 -0.10 -11.30
N LEU A 60 12.74 -0.52 -11.66
CA LEU A 60 11.68 -0.85 -10.69
C LEU A 60 11.97 -2.14 -9.93
N GLU A 61 12.62 -3.13 -10.55
CA GLU A 61 13.06 -4.35 -9.86
C GLU A 61 14.12 -4.04 -8.79
N ARG A 62 15.06 -3.13 -9.10
CA ARG A 62 15.99 -2.60 -8.09
C ARG A 62 15.25 -1.89 -6.96
N ALA A 63 14.21 -1.10 -7.27
CA ALA A 63 13.39 -0.46 -6.24
C ALA A 63 12.67 -1.49 -5.36
N LEU A 64 12.19 -2.60 -5.92
CA LEU A 64 11.62 -3.70 -5.14
C LEU A 64 12.65 -4.43 -4.28
N HIS A 65 13.92 -4.51 -4.67
CA HIS A 65 14.96 -5.06 -3.79
C HIS A 65 15.19 -4.20 -2.54
N ILE A 66 15.05 -2.87 -2.66
CA ILE A 66 15.14 -1.95 -1.52
C ILE A 66 13.85 -2.01 -0.69
N GLN A 67 12.68 -2.02 -1.34
CA GLN A 67 11.37 -2.11 -0.70
C GLN A 67 10.47 -3.15 -1.36
N PRO A 68 10.51 -4.42 -0.89
CA PRO A 68 9.78 -5.54 -1.52
C PRO A 68 8.25 -5.39 -1.55
N ASN A 69 7.73 -4.54 -0.67
CA ASN A 69 6.31 -4.35 -0.40
C ASN A 69 5.84 -2.92 -0.72
N ASN A 70 6.60 -2.14 -1.49
CA ASN A 70 6.18 -0.81 -1.87
C ASN A 70 5.01 -0.89 -2.89
N PRO A 71 3.80 -0.40 -2.57
CA PRO A 71 2.62 -0.58 -3.42
C PRO A 71 2.74 0.18 -4.75
N ALA A 72 3.39 1.34 -4.76
CA ALA A 72 3.62 2.11 -5.96
C ALA A 72 4.55 1.36 -6.92
N THR A 73 5.69 0.88 -6.43
CA THR A 73 6.65 0.12 -7.25
C THR A 73 6.00 -1.11 -7.88
N LEU A 74 5.20 -1.84 -7.09
CA LEU A 74 4.41 -2.99 -7.59
C LEU A 74 3.43 -2.58 -8.70
N HIS A 75 2.73 -1.46 -8.54
CA HIS A 75 1.81 -0.95 -9.57
C HIS A 75 2.54 -0.65 -10.88
N TYR A 76 3.63 0.12 -10.84
CA TYR A 76 4.36 0.52 -12.05
C TYR A 76 5.05 -0.63 -12.75
N LEU A 77 5.60 -1.59 -12.00
CA LEU A 77 6.13 -2.81 -12.61
C LEU A 77 5.01 -3.58 -13.31
N GLY A 78 3.82 -3.63 -12.70
CA GLY A 78 2.64 -4.25 -13.32
C GLY A 78 2.23 -3.58 -14.62
N VAL A 79 2.28 -2.24 -14.70
CA VAL A 79 2.04 -1.49 -15.94
C VAL A 79 3.03 -1.87 -17.03
N LEU A 80 4.33 -1.95 -16.71
CA LEU A 80 5.35 -2.34 -17.69
C LEU A 80 5.11 -3.75 -18.20
N ARG A 81 4.82 -4.69 -17.31
CA ARG A 81 4.49 -6.08 -17.67
C ARG A 81 3.26 -6.14 -18.58
N LEU A 82 2.25 -5.31 -18.31
CA LEU A 82 1.07 -5.22 -19.17
C LEU A 82 1.42 -4.73 -20.59
N GLN A 83 2.39 -3.82 -20.72
CA GLN A 83 2.84 -3.32 -22.01
C GLN A 83 3.76 -4.32 -22.74
N GLN A 84 4.52 -5.13 -22.01
CA GLN A 84 5.35 -6.20 -22.53
C GLN A 84 4.54 -7.45 -22.96
N GLY A 85 3.23 -7.49 -22.67
CA GLY A 85 2.38 -8.65 -22.96
C GLY A 85 2.28 -9.66 -21.81
N ASP A 86 3.00 -9.42 -20.71
CA ASP A 86 3.00 -10.25 -19.50
C ASP A 86 1.76 -10.02 -18.63
N TYR A 87 0.57 -10.27 -19.19
CA TYR A 87 -0.72 -9.92 -18.59
C TYR A 87 -0.93 -10.59 -17.22
N GLN A 88 -0.52 -11.84 -17.06
CA GLN A 88 -0.64 -12.55 -15.79
C GLN A 88 0.25 -11.95 -14.69
N GLN A 89 1.46 -11.51 -15.05
CA GLN A 89 2.34 -10.83 -14.10
C GLN A 89 1.78 -9.47 -13.70
N ALA A 90 1.24 -8.71 -14.66
CA ALA A 90 0.61 -7.42 -14.41
C ALA A 90 -0.53 -7.51 -13.38
N GLU A 91 -1.42 -8.49 -13.57
CA GLU A 91 -2.53 -8.77 -12.65
C GLU A 91 -2.02 -9.11 -11.23
N THR A 92 -1.02 -9.99 -11.14
CA THR A 92 -0.44 -10.43 -9.87
C THR A 92 0.21 -9.26 -9.11
N LEU A 93 0.96 -8.41 -9.81
CA LEU A 93 1.63 -7.26 -9.21
C LEU A 93 0.64 -6.21 -8.70
N ALA A 94 -0.41 -5.92 -9.48
CA ALA A 94 -1.47 -5.00 -9.10
C ALA A 94 -2.28 -5.51 -7.89
N ALA A 95 -2.60 -6.81 -7.85
CA ALA A 95 -3.25 -7.44 -6.70
C ALA A 95 -2.36 -7.36 -5.45
N ARG A 96 -1.07 -7.67 -5.56
CA ARG A 96 -0.09 -7.54 -4.46
C ARG A 96 0.04 -6.10 -3.97
N SER A 97 -0.03 -5.13 -4.88
CA SER A 97 -0.07 -3.71 -4.54
C SER A 97 -1.30 -3.39 -3.69
N ASN A 98 -2.50 -3.78 -4.11
CA ASN A 98 -3.75 -3.52 -3.39
C ASN A 98 -3.77 -4.05 -1.94
N LEU A 99 -3.11 -5.18 -1.67
CA LEU A 99 -2.96 -5.72 -0.30
C LEU A 99 -2.16 -4.80 0.63
N ARG A 100 -1.34 -3.90 0.08
CA ARG A 100 -0.42 -3.00 0.79
C ARG A 100 -0.80 -1.53 0.64
N VAL A 101 -1.75 -1.22 -0.24
CA VAL A 101 -2.28 0.13 -0.40
C VAL A 101 -3.09 0.51 0.86
N GLY A 102 -2.60 1.50 1.60
CA GLY A 102 -3.33 2.11 2.71
C GLY A 102 -4.50 2.98 2.23
N ARG A 103 -4.52 4.25 2.68
CA ARG A 103 -5.59 5.22 2.38
C ARG A 103 -5.53 5.82 0.96
N ASN A 104 -4.55 5.42 0.14
CA ASN A 104 -4.40 5.93 -1.22
C ASN A 104 -5.45 5.31 -2.17
N VAL A 105 -6.63 5.93 -2.21
CA VAL A 105 -7.76 5.49 -3.05
C VAL A 105 -7.42 5.60 -4.53
N ALA A 106 -6.65 6.61 -4.94
CA ALA A 106 -6.25 6.81 -6.33
C ALA A 106 -5.40 5.63 -6.83
N LEU A 107 -4.40 5.19 -6.06
CA LEU A 107 -3.56 4.04 -6.41
C LEU A 107 -4.37 2.74 -6.45
N ARG A 108 -5.31 2.55 -5.51
CA ARG A 108 -6.21 1.39 -5.51
C ARG A 108 -7.07 1.31 -6.78
N ASN A 109 -7.63 2.45 -7.20
CA ASN A 109 -8.42 2.53 -8.43
C ASN A 109 -7.57 2.25 -9.67
N ARG A 110 -6.35 2.78 -9.72
CA ARG A 110 -5.39 2.51 -10.81
C ARG A 110 -5.00 1.03 -10.88
N ASN A 111 -4.77 0.38 -9.73
CA ASN A 111 -4.54 -1.07 -9.67
C ASN A 111 -5.73 -1.86 -10.21
N PHE A 112 -6.96 -1.47 -9.88
CA PHE A 112 -8.16 -2.12 -10.40
C PHE A 112 -8.26 -2.00 -11.93
N GLN A 113 -8.00 -0.80 -12.47
CA GLN A 113 -7.95 -0.58 -13.92
C GLN A 113 -6.87 -1.42 -14.60
N LEU A 114 -5.69 -1.53 -13.98
CA LEU A 114 -4.59 -2.36 -14.44
C LEU A 114 -4.98 -3.85 -14.50
N ILE A 115 -5.63 -4.37 -13.45
CA ILE A 115 -6.13 -5.76 -13.41
C ILE A 115 -7.14 -6.00 -14.54
N GLN A 116 -8.14 -5.12 -14.69
CA GLN A 116 -9.14 -5.26 -15.74
C GLN A 116 -8.51 -5.23 -17.13
N ALA A 117 -7.58 -4.30 -17.36
CA ALA A 117 -6.89 -4.19 -18.64
C ALA A 117 -6.04 -5.44 -18.94
N ALA A 118 -5.41 -6.03 -17.94
CA ALA A 118 -4.67 -7.29 -18.07
C ALA A 118 -5.59 -8.46 -18.45
N GLN A 119 -6.72 -8.58 -17.78
CA GLN A 119 -7.70 -9.63 -18.05
C GLN A 119 -8.32 -9.48 -19.45
N GLN A 120 -8.65 -8.25 -19.85
CA GLN A 120 -9.18 -7.96 -21.19
C GLN A 120 -8.14 -8.29 -22.28
N ALA A 121 -6.91 -7.80 -22.15
CA ALA A 121 -5.85 -8.07 -23.13
C ALA A 121 -5.54 -9.56 -23.27
N ARG A 122 -5.63 -10.31 -22.16
CA ARG A 122 -5.49 -11.77 -22.17
C ARG A 122 -6.67 -12.48 -22.84
N ALA A 123 -7.87 -11.91 -22.78
CA ALA A 123 -9.07 -12.47 -23.39
C ALA A 123 -9.19 -12.12 -24.89
N SER A 124 -8.81 -10.91 -25.30
CA SER A 124 -8.91 -10.45 -26.68
C SER A 124 -7.68 -10.76 -27.53
N ASN A 125 -6.54 -11.13 -26.92
CA ASN A 125 -5.20 -11.15 -27.54
C ASN A 125 -4.77 -9.79 -28.14
N ASP A 126 -5.53 -8.73 -27.88
CA ASP A 126 -5.21 -7.39 -28.38
C ASP A 126 -4.36 -6.64 -27.36
N PRO A 127 -3.23 -6.05 -27.79
CA PRO A 127 -2.45 -5.21 -26.92
C PRO A 127 -3.26 -3.95 -26.57
N PRO A 128 -3.34 -3.59 -25.29
CA PRO A 128 -4.02 -2.37 -24.86
C PRO A 128 -3.34 -1.12 -25.45
N LYS A 129 -4.13 -0.06 -25.72
CA LYS A 129 -3.63 1.20 -26.30
C LYS A 129 -2.47 1.77 -25.48
N ALA A 130 -1.27 1.73 -26.06
CA ALA A 130 -0.02 2.09 -25.39
C ALA A 130 0.07 3.59 -25.03
N GLY A 131 -0.31 4.48 -25.94
CA GLY A 131 -0.13 5.93 -25.78
C GLY A 131 -0.93 6.56 -24.63
N GLU A 132 -2.20 6.16 -24.48
CA GLU A 132 -3.08 6.70 -23.43
C GLU A 132 -2.67 6.23 -22.03
N ARG A 133 -2.10 5.03 -21.93
CA ARG A 133 -1.55 4.52 -20.67
C ARG A 133 -0.19 5.09 -20.33
N LEU A 134 0.64 5.40 -21.33
CA LEU A 134 1.92 6.06 -21.12
C LEU A 134 1.74 7.36 -20.32
N VAL A 135 0.74 8.17 -20.70
CA VAL A 135 0.40 9.43 -20.02
C VAL A 135 -0.18 9.17 -18.63
N ALA A 136 -1.17 8.29 -18.50
CA ALA A 136 -1.82 8.00 -17.20
C ALA A 136 -0.85 7.44 -16.15
N VAL A 137 0.18 6.73 -16.59
CA VAL A 137 1.22 6.16 -15.73
C VAL A 137 2.19 7.25 -15.28
N GLN A 138 2.59 8.14 -16.19
CA GLN A 138 3.46 9.28 -15.89
C GLN A 138 2.81 10.22 -14.87
N GLU A 139 1.57 10.65 -15.13
CA GLU A 139 0.78 11.49 -14.21
C GLU A 139 0.60 10.81 -12.85
N GLY A 140 0.30 9.51 -12.88
CA GLY A 140 0.15 8.71 -11.69
C GLY A 140 1.41 8.63 -10.84
N LEU A 141 2.58 8.58 -11.48
CA LEU A 141 3.89 8.50 -10.83
C LEU A 141 4.26 9.82 -10.18
N GLU A 142 4.04 10.92 -10.89
CA GLU A 142 4.29 12.28 -10.39
C GLU A 142 3.45 12.59 -9.15
N GLU A 143 2.18 12.20 -9.13
CA GLU A 143 1.31 12.36 -7.96
C GLU A 143 1.78 11.51 -6.76
N GLU A 144 2.26 10.29 -6.99
CA GLU A 144 2.79 9.44 -5.92
C GLU A 144 4.11 9.99 -5.36
N VAL A 145 5.00 10.48 -6.23
CA VAL A 145 6.25 11.13 -5.85
C VAL A 145 5.96 12.36 -5.01
N LYS A 146 5.01 13.19 -5.44
CA LYS A 146 4.57 14.38 -4.70
C LYS A 146 4.04 14.02 -3.31
N GLN A 147 3.12 13.06 -3.22
CA GLN A 147 2.58 12.59 -1.94
C GLN A 147 3.67 12.06 -0.99
N ARG A 148 4.70 11.38 -1.53
CA ARG A 148 5.82 10.87 -0.74
C ARG A 148 6.72 11.98 -0.24
N ARG A 149 7.05 12.96 -1.10
CA ARG A 149 7.82 14.14 -0.70
C ARG A 149 7.09 14.95 0.38
N GLU A 150 5.77 15.09 0.27
CA GLU A 150 4.94 15.73 1.31
C GLU A 150 4.92 14.93 2.62
N ALA A 151 4.87 13.61 2.56
CA ALA A 151 4.96 12.76 3.74
C ALA A 151 6.35 12.82 4.40
N GLU A 152 7.42 12.89 3.61
CA GLU A 152 8.80 13.04 4.07
C GLU A 152 9.02 14.41 4.74
N THR A 153 8.54 15.51 4.15
CA THR A 153 8.62 16.84 4.76
C THR A 153 7.78 16.97 6.02
N SER A 154 6.64 16.27 6.10
CA SER A 154 5.83 16.22 7.33
C SER A 154 6.44 15.32 8.42
N ALA A 155 7.28 14.35 8.07
CA ALA A 155 7.96 13.47 9.02
C ALA A 155 9.30 14.05 9.52
N ALA A 156 9.88 15.01 8.79
CA ALA A 156 11.05 15.75 9.22
C ALA A 156 10.67 16.74 10.34
N VAL A 157 10.85 16.33 11.59
CA VAL A 157 10.83 17.25 12.73
C VAL A 157 11.93 18.29 12.49
N PRO A 158 11.64 19.61 12.50
CA PRO A 158 12.70 20.59 12.48
C PRO A 158 13.51 20.38 13.76
N VAL A 159 14.78 20.00 13.62
CA VAL A 159 15.74 20.03 14.72
C VAL A 159 15.96 21.50 15.04
N THR A 160 15.00 22.09 15.74
CA THR A 160 15.17 23.38 16.38
C THR A 160 16.10 23.11 17.55
N SER A 161 17.25 23.78 17.53
CA SER A 161 18.36 23.69 18.48
C SER A 161 18.01 24.18 19.90
N LYS A 162 16.74 24.09 20.34
CA LYS A 162 16.23 24.78 21.53
C LYS A 162 15.85 23.89 22.72
N THR A 163 15.94 22.56 22.63
CA THR A 163 15.61 21.68 23.77
C THR A 163 16.86 21.14 24.46
N LEU A 164 17.67 22.06 25.00
CA LEU A 164 18.53 21.77 26.15
C LEU A 164 18.29 22.86 27.18
N ARG A 165 17.16 22.78 27.88
CA ARG A 165 16.94 23.40 29.19
C ARG A 165 15.58 22.93 29.69
N GLU A 166 15.51 22.76 31.00
CA GLU A 166 14.30 22.47 31.79
C GLU A 166 13.97 20.98 31.91
N THR A 167 14.86 20.25 32.58
CA THR A 167 14.43 19.21 33.52
C THR A 167 13.78 19.89 34.73
N GLY A 168 12.49 19.62 34.95
CA GLY A 168 11.77 20.06 36.13
C GLY A 168 10.49 19.27 36.31
N ALA A 169 10.59 18.23 37.15
CA ALA A 169 9.54 17.58 37.94
C ALA A 169 8.24 17.14 37.23
N LEU A 170 7.86 15.88 37.45
CA LEU A 170 6.59 15.54 38.12
C LEU A 170 6.54 14.02 38.36
N THR A 171 6.35 13.69 39.62
CA THR A 171 6.07 12.38 40.20
C THR A 171 4.74 11.80 39.72
N LEU A 172 4.66 10.49 39.45
CA LEU A 172 3.42 9.71 39.57
C LEU A 172 3.70 8.21 39.76
N GLU A 173 2.80 7.61 40.55
CA GLU A 173 2.76 6.29 41.18
C GLU A 173 2.94 5.04 40.29
N PRO A 174 3.23 3.86 40.89
CA PRO A 174 3.51 2.63 40.16
C PRO A 174 2.23 1.83 39.83
N ALA A 175 2.11 1.36 38.60
CA ALA A 175 1.24 0.24 38.24
C ALA A 175 2.10 -0.97 37.85
N GLN A 176 1.77 -2.12 38.44
CA GLN A 176 2.55 -3.37 38.38
C GLN A 176 2.43 -4.08 37.00
N PRO A 177 3.42 -4.91 36.61
CA PRO A 177 3.41 -5.63 35.33
C PRO A 177 2.75 -7.02 35.43
N VAL A 178 1.91 -7.37 34.46
CA VAL A 178 1.47 -8.75 34.21
C VAL A 178 2.39 -9.40 33.17
N ALA A 179 2.92 -10.57 33.53
CA ALA A 179 3.89 -11.35 32.77
C ALA A 179 3.26 -12.07 31.56
N ILE A 180 4.05 -12.20 30.48
CA ILE A 180 3.79 -13.06 29.32
C ILE A 180 4.73 -14.28 29.42
N PRO A 181 4.23 -15.52 29.30
CA PRO A 181 5.09 -16.69 29.09
C PRO A 181 5.21 -17.09 27.59
N PRO A 182 6.24 -17.88 27.24
CA PRO A 182 6.79 -17.94 25.89
C PRO A 182 6.29 -19.11 25.01
N THR A 183 6.70 -18.96 23.75
CA THR A 183 6.57 -19.78 22.54
C THR A 183 6.83 -21.28 22.67
N THR A 184 6.15 -22.07 21.82
CA THR A 184 6.67 -23.36 21.30
C THR A 184 6.31 -23.57 19.83
N ASP A 185 7.28 -24.17 19.13
CA ASP A 185 7.36 -24.60 17.73
C ASP A 185 6.33 -25.66 17.31
N THR A 186 6.02 -25.72 15.99
CA THR A 186 5.99 -26.88 15.04
C THR A 186 4.93 -26.69 13.90
N PRO A 187 4.91 -27.48 12.79
CA PRO A 187 5.77 -27.43 11.60
C PRO A 187 4.90 -27.32 10.29
N PRO A 188 5.40 -27.53 9.05
CA PRO A 188 4.72 -27.07 7.83
C PRO A 188 3.70 -28.08 7.28
N VAL A 189 2.63 -27.58 6.65
CA VAL A 189 1.65 -28.40 5.93
C VAL A 189 1.66 -28.08 4.44
N GLU A 190 1.69 -29.16 3.67
CA GLU A 190 1.84 -29.28 2.23
C GLU A 190 0.73 -28.65 1.39
N ARG A 191 1.15 -28.31 0.17
CA ARG A 191 0.37 -27.89 -0.99
C ARG A 191 -0.29 -29.09 -1.66
N ASN A 192 -1.58 -28.99 -2.00
CA ASN A 192 -2.24 -29.63 -3.15
C ASN A 192 -3.52 -28.82 -3.46
N MET A 193 -3.58 -28.05 -4.55
CA MET A 193 -4.03 -28.41 -5.90
C MET A 193 -5.56 -28.41 -6.06
N GLN A 194 -6.13 -27.40 -6.73
CA GLN A 194 -7.05 -27.59 -7.86
C GLN A 194 -7.42 -26.26 -8.53
N LEU A 195 -7.21 -26.21 -9.84
CA LEU A 195 -7.64 -25.16 -10.76
C LEU A 195 -9.15 -25.29 -10.96
N ALA A 196 -9.95 -24.52 -10.22
CA ALA A 196 -11.37 -24.42 -10.47
C ALA A 196 -11.64 -23.21 -11.37
N ALA A 197 -12.29 -23.45 -12.51
CA ALA A 197 -12.79 -22.41 -13.40
C ALA A 197 -13.75 -21.50 -12.62
N VAL A 198 -13.32 -20.26 -12.35
CA VAL A 198 -14.14 -19.27 -11.65
C VAL A 198 -15.17 -18.74 -12.65
N GLN A 199 -16.38 -19.26 -12.57
CA GLN A 199 -17.57 -18.55 -13.05
C GLN A 199 -17.66 -17.22 -12.27
N PRO A 200 -18.15 -16.12 -12.88
CA PRO A 200 -18.33 -14.86 -12.16
C PRO A 200 -19.38 -15.06 -11.07
N GLU A 201 -18.92 -15.34 -9.85
CA GLU A 201 -19.76 -15.54 -8.67
C GLU A 201 -20.68 -14.32 -8.49
N PRO A 202 -22.00 -14.53 -8.30
CA PRO A 202 -22.92 -13.44 -8.06
C PRO A 202 -22.51 -12.73 -6.77
N VAL A 203 -22.38 -11.40 -6.85
CA VAL A 203 -22.04 -10.53 -5.73
C VAL A 203 -22.95 -10.82 -4.53
N ALA A 204 -22.44 -11.51 -3.53
CA ALA A 204 -23.20 -11.90 -2.34
C ALA A 204 -23.39 -10.69 -1.41
N ILE A 205 -24.56 -10.05 -1.49
CA ILE A 205 -24.93 -8.91 -0.64
C ILE A 205 -25.51 -9.44 0.68
N PRO A 206 -24.90 -9.14 1.84
CA PRO A 206 -25.42 -9.59 3.14
C PRO A 206 -26.86 -9.14 3.38
N ARG A 207 -27.63 -9.98 4.08
CA ARG A 207 -29.00 -9.65 4.49
C ARG A 207 -29.00 -8.33 5.29
N GLY A 208 -30.00 -7.48 5.04
CA GLY A 208 -30.08 -6.12 5.61
C GLY A 208 -29.38 -5.01 4.82
N HIS A 209 -28.59 -5.35 3.79
CA HIS A 209 -27.91 -4.35 2.94
C HIS A 209 -28.56 -4.14 1.58
N TRP A 210 -29.68 -4.82 1.36
CA TRP A 210 -30.52 -4.65 0.19
C TRP A 210 -31.25 -3.29 0.23
N PRO A 211 -31.38 -2.59 -0.91
CA PRO A 211 -32.23 -1.42 -0.99
C PRO A 211 -33.69 -1.77 -0.70
N PRO A 212 -34.50 -0.84 -0.16
CA PRO A 212 -35.93 -1.05 0.01
C PRO A 212 -36.66 -1.06 -1.35
N PRO A 213 -37.89 -1.61 -1.41
CA PRO A 213 -38.68 -1.68 -2.64
C PRO A 213 -38.76 -0.36 -3.40
N GLY A 214 -38.47 -0.41 -4.71
CA GLY A 214 -38.52 0.76 -5.60
C GLY A 214 -37.32 1.71 -5.50
N LYS A 215 -36.30 1.38 -4.70
CA LYS A 215 -35.00 2.05 -4.71
C LYS A 215 -33.93 1.14 -5.30
N CYS A 216 -32.91 1.77 -5.88
CA CYS A 216 -31.70 1.10 -6.33
C CYS A 216 -30.50 1.55 -5.49
N ARG A 217 -29.51 0.68 -5.35
CA ARG A 217 -28.26 0.96 -4.66
C ARG A 217 -27.10 0.57 -5.58
N ILE A 218 -26.10 1.44 -5.70
CA ILE A 218 -24.84 1.05 -6.31
C ILE A 218 -24.03 0.29 -5.25
N TRP A 219 -23.59 -0.92 -5.59
CA TRP A 219 -22.82 -1.80 -4.74
C TRP A 219 -21.40 -1.96 -5.28
N PHE A 220 -20.42 -1.71 -4.43
CA PHE A 220 -19.01 -1.92 -4.75
C PHE A 220 -18.51 -3.16 -4.01
N PRO A 221 -18.10 -4.25 -4.68
CA PRO A 221 -17.65 -5.47 -4.00
C PRO A 221 -16.47 -5.21 -3.05
N ASP A 222 -15.64 -4.21 -3.35
CA ASP A 222 -14.45 -3.86 -2.56
C ASP A 222 -14.71 -2.94 -1.36
N ARG A 223 -15.97 -2.59 -1.08
CA ARG A 223 -16.34 -1.74 0.07
C ARG A 223 -17.03 -2.54 1.17
N PRO A 224 -16.68 -2.30 2.44
CA PRO A 224 -17.43 -2.85 3.57
C PRO A 224 -18.92 -2.49 3.47
N PRO A 225 -19.86 -3.37 3.85
CA PRO A 225 -21.30 -3.14 3.70
C PRO A 225 -21.82 -1.81 4.28
N GLY A 226 -21.26 -1.36 5.41
CA GLY A 226 -21.62 -0.08 6.04
C GLY A 226 -21.10 1.17 5.31
N HIS A 227 -20.12 1.03 4.41
CA HIS A 227 -19.51 2.13 3.65
C HIS A 227 -20.06 2.23 2.21
N GLN A 228 -21.13 1.48 1.94
CA GLN A 228 -21.80 1.46 0.64
C GLN A 228 -22.72 2.68 0.50
N PRO A 229 -22.80 3.31 -0.69
CA PRO A 229 -23.68 4.46 -0.92
C PRO A 229 -25.13 4.19 -0.51
N LYS A 230 -25.83 5.24 -0.07
CA LYS A 230 -27.25 5.14 0.29
C LYS A 230 -28.10 4.79 -0.95
N PRO A 231 -29.16 3.97 -0.80
CA PRO A 231 -30.13 3.73 -1.87
C PRO A 231 -30.79 5.02 -2.39
N ARG A 232 -30.99 5.13 -3.71
CA ARG A 232 -31.65 6.27 -4.38
C ARG A 232 -32.70 5.77 -5.39
N LYS A 233 -33.46 6.68 -5.99
CA LYS A 233 -34.40 6.35 -7.07
C LYS A 233 -33.65 5.71 -8.25
N CYS A 234 -34.11 4.58 -8.75
CA CYS A 234 -33.46 3.82 -9.84
C CYS A 234 -33.16 4.66 -11.09
N LYS A 235 -34.10 5.52 -11.48
CA LYS A 235 -33.93 6.45 -12.63
C LYS A 235 -32.70 7.37 -12.50
N LYS A 236 -32.25 7.68 -11.28
CA LYS A 236 -31.04 8.50 -11.05
C LYS A 236 -29.72 7.71 -11.16
N LEU A 237 -29.78 6.37 -11.13
CA LEU A 237 -28.61 5.50 -11.06
C LEU A 237 -28.40 4.65 -12.32
N MET A 238 -29.45 4.37 -13.11
CA MET A 238 -29.39 3.48 -14.28
C MET A 238 -28.33 3.83 -15.33
N GLY A 239 -27.92 5.10 -15.46
CA GLY A 239 -26.86 5.54 -16.39
C GLY A 239 -25.60 6.08 -15.71
N ARG A 240 -25.41 5.82 -14.41
CA ARG A 240 -24.31 6.39 -13.60
C ARG A 240 -23.61 5.34 -12.76
N VAL A 241 -23.62 4.09 -13.19
CA VAL A 241 -22.93 3.00 -12.50
C VAL A 241 -21.45 3.05 -12.92
N PRO A 242 -20.51 3.34 -12.01
CA PRO A 242 -19.08 3.33 -12.33
C PRO A 242 -18.62 1.91 -12.70
N ALA A 243 -17.56 1.81 -13.50
CA ALA A 243 -16.93 0.53 -13.80
C ALA A 243 -16.55 -0.21 -12.50
N GLY A 244 -16.83 -1.52 -12.45
CA GLY A 244 -16.59 -2.35 -11.26
C GLY A 244 -17.65 -2.25 -10.16
N ALA A 245 -18.73 -1.48 -10.36
CA ALA A 245 -19.86 -1.42 -9.45
C ALA A 245 -21.11 -2.08 -10.05
N TYR A 246 -22.01 -2.53 -9.17
CA TYR A 246 -23.25 -3.22 -9.55
C TYR A 246 -24.46 -2.40 -9.15
N LEU A 247 -25.49 -2.38 -10.00
CA LEU A 247 -26.76 -1.79 -9.66
C LEU A 247 -27.68 -2.84 -9.04
N VAL A 248 -27.89 -2.73 -7.74
CA VAL A 248 -28.76 -3.61 -6.96
C VAL A 248 -30.15 -2.97 -6.90
N ARG A 249 -31.17 -3.76 -7.21
CA ARG A 249 -32.58 -3.34 -7.17
C ARG A 249 -33.25 -3.98 -5.96
N GLY A 250 -34.14 -3.21 -5.33
CA GLY A 250 -34.92 -3.62 -4.16
C GLY A 250 -36.38 -3.73 -4.49
#